data_AF-A0A1R1YJ16-F1
#
_entry.id   AF-A0A1R1YJ16-F1
#
_cell.length_a   1.000
_cell.length_b   1.000
_cell.length_c   1.000
_cell.angle_alpha   90.00
_cell.angle_beta   90.00
_cell.angle_gamma   90.00
#
_symmetry.space_group_name_H-M   'P 1'
#
loop_
_entity.id
_entity.type
_entity.pdbx_description
1 polymer ?
#
loop_
_entity_poly.entity_id
_entity_poly.type
_entity_poly.pdbx_seq_one_letter_code
_entity_poly.pdbx_strand_id
1 'polypeptide(L)'
;MLHNKQGIFQFKNSKMTLMFQKEVGQRIAAPSGNSLRGRLSVMSQSICDVKEVYLVNPASFVPSPKVSAVVVNLTPLEVPIIQCMGWDAEMLPLLELAGISSFLRPQDIDTDKICALAKILEDRNIKLPFSKDY
;
A
#
# COMPACT_ATOMS: atom_id res chain seq x y z
N MET A 1 4.87 2.92 6.18
CA MET A 1 5.16 4.36 6.03
C MET A 1 3.96 5.14 5.48
N LEU A 2 3.46 4.90 4.27
CA LEU A 2 2.24 5.57 3.75
C LEU A 2 0.95 5.16 4.47
N HIS A 3 0.77 3.87 4.79
CA HIS A 3 -0.42 3.37 5.52
C HIS A 3 -0.52 3.96 6.94
N ASN A 4 0.61 4.09 7.66
CA ASN A 4 0.68 4.67 9.00
C ASN A 4 0.87 6.20 9.01
N LYS A 5 0.78 6.88 7.84
CA LYS A 5 0.97 8.33 7.69
C LYS A 5 2.23 8.87 8.42
N GLN A 6 3.35 8.16 8.28
CA GLN A 6 4.63 8.53 8.90
C GLN A 6 5.51 9.33 7.91
N GLY A 7 6.45 10.12 8.45
CA GLY A 7 7.38 10.93 7.66
C GLY A 7 6.67 12.05 6.90
N ILE A 8 7.02 12.25 5.62
CA ILE A 8 6.42 13.31 4.79
C ILE A 8 4.90 13.15 4.61
N PHE A 9 4.34 11.97 4.89
CA PHE A 9 2.91 11.68 4.78
C PHE A 9 2.10 12.01 6.04
N GLN A 10 2.75 12.55 7.08
CA GLN A 10 2.05 13.11 8.24
C GLN A 10 1.25 14.36 7.85
N PHE A 11 1.69 15.10 6.85
CA PHE A 11 0.96 16.26 6.36
C PHE A 11 -0.18 15.82 5.44
N LYS A 12 -1.39 16.32 5.74
CA LYS A 12 -2.66 15.89 5.13
C LYS A 12 -2.71 16.01 3.60
N ASN A 13 -1.82 16.78 2.97
CA ASN A 13 -1.83 17.09 1.53
C ASN A 13 -0.44 17.04 0.88
N SER A 14 0.43 16.11 1.28
CA SER A 14 1.76 15.94 0.67
C SER A 14 1.68 15.35 -0.74
N LYS A 15 1.48 16.21 -1.74
CA LYS A 15 1.57 15.83 -3.15
C LYS A 15 3.04 15.63 -3.54
N MET A 16 3.31 14.60 -4.34
CA MET A 16 4.64 14.33 -4.86
C MET A 16 4.63 14.40 -6.38
N THR A 17 5.53 15.21 -6.94
CA THR A 17 5.80 15.28 -8.37
C THR A 17 7.17 14.67 -8.59
N LEU A 18 7.23 13.45 -9.10
CA LEU A 18 8.46 12.67 -9.20
C LEU A 18 8.74 12.33 -10.65
N MET A 19 10.02 12.29 -10.99
CA MET A 19 10.48 11.88 -12.30
C MET A 19 11.03 10.45 -12.23
N PHE A 20 10.60 9.62 -13.17
CA PHE A 20 11.03 8.23 -13.32
C PHE A 20 11.54 7.98 -14.74
N GLN A 21 12.25 6.88 -14.94
CA GLN A 21 12.42 6.34 -16.29
C GLN A 21 11.04 6.02 -16.89
N LYS A 22 10.89 6.24 -18.20
CA LYS A 22 9.60 6.14 -18.91
C LYS A 22 8.82 4.86 -18.58
N GLU A 23 9.47 3.69 -18.69
CA GLU A 23 8.83 2.39 -18.43
C GLU A 23 8.32 2.26 -16.98
N VAL A 24 9.08 2.78 -16.02
CA VAL A 24 8.73 2.72 -14.59
C VAL A 24 7.54 3.63 -14.30
N GLY A 25 7.55 4.86 -14.81
CA GLY A 25 6.40 5.76 -14.62
C GLY A 25 5.13 5.25 -15.30
N GLN A 26 5.26 4.66 -16.50
CA GLN A 26 4.13 4.03 -17.20
C GLN A 26 3.57 2.84 -16.42
N ARG A 27 4.43 2.01 -15.79
CA ARG A 27 3.97 0.94 -14.89
C ARG A 27 3.25 1.49 -13.67
N ILE A 28 3.74 2.56 -13.06
CA ILE A 28 3.12 3.18 -11.87
C ILE A 28 1.72 3.72 -12.23
N ALA A 29 1.58 4.41 -13.37
CA ALA A 29 0.32 5.02 -13.81
C ALA A 29 -0.61 4.09 -14.62
N ALA A 30 -0.23 2.82 -14.86
CA ALA A 30 -0.98 1.92 -15.72
C ALA A 30 -2.42 1.65 -15.20
N PRO A 31 -3.46 1.85 -16.02
CA PRO A 31 -4.86 1.62 -15.62
C PRO A 31 -5.20 0.12 -15.56
N SER A 32 -6.37 -0.22 -15.00
CA SER A 32 -6.92 -1.58 -15.02
C SER A 32 -7.05 -2.13 -16.44
N GLY A 33 -6.69 -3.39 -16.65
CA GLY A 33 -6.74 -4.05 -17.96
C GLY A 33 -5.54 -3.75 -18.89
N ASN A 34 -4.62 -2.87 -18.49
CA ASN A 34 -3.39 -2.61 -19.23
C ASN A 34 -2.34 -3.68 -18.93
N SER A 35 -1.57 -4.12 -19.95
CA SER A 35 -0.50 -5.12 -19.80
C SER A 35 0.67 -4.67 -18.92
N LEU A 36 0.90 -3.36 -18.79
CA LEU A 36 1.91 -2.78 -17.90
C LEU A 36 1.45 -2.73 -16.43
N ARG A 37 0.17 -3.03 -16.17
CA ARG A 37 -0.35 -3.03 -14.80
C ARG A 37 0.24 -4.21 -14.03
N GLY A 38 0.78 -3.92 -12.86
CA GLY A 38 1.33 -4.93 -11.97
C GLY A 38 1.39 -4.45 -10.53
N ARG A 39 2.28 -5.05 -9.75
CA ARG A 39 2.43 -4.74 -8.32
C ARG A 39 2.65 -3.25 -8.04
N LEU A 40 3.50 -2.58 -8.84
CA LEU A 40 3.77 -1.15 -8.67
C LEU A 40 2.53 -0.28 -8.88
N SER A 41 1.74 -0.56 -9.91
CA SER A 41 0.48 0.16 -10.19
C SER A 41 -0.50 -0.04 -9.05
N VAL A 42 -0.70 -1.28 -8.60
CA VAL A 42 -1.64 -1.60 -7.53
C VAL A 42 -1.23 -0.93 -6.22
N MET A 43 0.05 -1.01 -5.84
CA MET A 43 0.55 -0.45 -4.58
C MET A 43 0.53 1.07 -4.55
N SER A 44 0.82 1.73 -5.67
CA SER A 44 0.79 3.19 -5.74
C SER A 44 -0.63 3.73 -5.83
N GLN A 45 -1.48 3.11 -6.65
CA GLN A 45 -2.86 3.54 -6.85
C GLN A 45 -3.78 3.18 -5.68
N SER A 46 -3.40 2.23 -4.83
CA SER A 46 -4.19 1.89 -3.64
C SER A 46 -4.19 2.99 -2.58
N ILE A 47 -3.18 3.86 -2.60
CA ILE A 47 -2.94 4.90 -1.60
C ILE A 47 -2.91 6.32 -2.20
N CYS A 48 -2.72 6.45 -3.51
CA CYS A 48 -2.63 7.73 -4.22
C CYS A 48 -3.47 7.74 -5.50
N ASP A 49 -4.00 8.91 -5.86
CA ASP A 49 -4.34 9.26 -7.25
C ASP A 49 -3.03 9.52 -8.02
N VAL A 50 -2.78 8.69 -9.03
CA VAL A 50 -1.52 8.65 -9.78
C VAL A 50 -1.76 9.11 -11.21
N LYS A 51 -1.04 10.14 -11.65
CA LYS A 51 -1.18 10.71 -13.00
C LYS A 51 0.17 10.91 -13.67
N GLU A 52 0.30 10.41 -14.89
CA GLU A 52 1.38 10.80 -15.79
C GLU A 52 1.12 12.24 -16.27
N VAL A 53 2.11 13.12 -16.14
CA VAL A 53 1.94 14.56 -16.40
C VAL A 53 2.72 15.00 -17.62
N TYR A 54 3.96 14.52 -17.78
CA TYR A 54 4.85 15.03 -18.81
C TYR A 54 5.94 14.02 -19.17
N LEU A 55 6.19 13.84 -20.48
CA LEU A 55 7.30 13.04 -20.98
C LEU A 55 8.53 13.94 -21.20
N VAL A 56 9.65 13.58 -20.58
CA VAL A 56 10.91 14.33 -20.65
C VAL A 56 11.86 13.66 -21.65
N ASN A 57 12.27 14.44 -22.66
CA ASN A 57 13.23 14.00 -23.66
C ASN A 57 14.63 13.82 -23.05
N PRO A 58 15.38 12.74 -23.38
CA PRO A 58 16.77 12.55 -22.96
C PRO A 58 17.70 13.74 -23.19
N ALA A 59 17.48 14.51 -24.25
CA ALA A 59 18.26 15.72 -24.55
C ALA A 59 18.15 16.82 -23.47
N SER A 60 17.17 16.71 -22.57
CA SER A 60 16.97 17.64 -21.44
C SER A 60 17.93 17.38 -20.27
N PHE A 61 18.76 16.33 -20.34
CA PHE A 61 19.67 15.93 -19.27
C PHE A 61 21.13 16.06 -19.69
N VAL A 62 22.00 16.31 -18.71
CA VAL A 62 23.46 16.33 -18.91
C VAL A 62 24.12 15.44 -17.84
N PRO A 63 24.79 14.35 -18.22
CA PRO A 63 24.87 13.77 -19.56
C PRO A 63 23.53 13.18 -20.03
N SER A 64 23.30 13.11 -21.35
CA SER A 64 22.07 12.54 -21.90
C SER A 64 21.95 11.04 -21.58
N PRO A 65 20.85 10.58 -20.95
CA PRO A 65 20.59 9.17 -20.71
C PRO A 65 20.19 8.44 -22.01
N LYS A 66 20.19 7.11 -21.96
CA LYS A 66 19.75 6.23 -23.07
C LYS A 66 18.24 6.10 -23.19
N VAL A 67 17.50 6.46 -22.15
CA VAL A 67 16.05 6.26 -22.04
C VAL A 67 15.37 7.58 -21.69
N SER A 68 14.16 7.78 -22.21
CA SER A 68 13.33 8.93 -21.82
C SER A 68 12.89 8.82 -20.37
N ALA A 69 12.60 9.96 -19.76
CA ALA A 69 12.01 10.04 -18.44
C ALA A 69 10.56 10.52 -18.52
N VAL A 70 9.82 10.37 -17.43
CA VAL A 70 8.43 10.77 -17.32
C VAL A 70 8.17 11.32 -15.93
N VAL A 71 7.41 12.41 -15.85
CA VAL A 71 6.97 13.03 -14.61
C VAL A 71 5.61 12.47 -14.23
N VAL A 72 5.51 11.97 -13.01
CA VAL A 72 4.31 11.39 -12.42
C VAL A 72 3.95 12.17 -11.16
N ASN A 73 2.68 12.59 -11.08
CA ASN A 73 2.09 13.13 -9.87
C ASN A 73 1.46 12.02 -9.05
N LEU A 74 1.76 11.99 -7.76
CA LEU A 74 1.14 11.13 -6.77
C LEU A 74 0.47 12.02 -5.74
N THR A 75 -0.86 12.02 -5.74
CA THR A 75 -1.67 12.73 -4.74
C THR A 75 -2.24 11.71 -3.77
N PRO A 76 -1.86 11.70 -2.48
CA PRO A 76 -2.42 10.78 -1.51
C PRO A 76 -3.96 10.86 -1.49
N LEU A 77 -4.62 9.71 -1.44
CA LEU A 77 -6.06 9.63 -1.23
C LEU A 77 -6.39 9.98 0.23
N GLU A 78 -7.54 10.61 0.46
CA GLU A 78 -8.01 10.86 1.84
C GLU A 78 -8.20 9.55 2.61
N VAL A 79 -8.78 8.56 1.91
CA VAL A 79 -8.97 7.19 2.38
C VAL A 79 -8.34 6.24 1.34
N PRO A 80 -7.33 5.43 1.73
CA PRO A 80 -6.77 4.41 0.85
C PRO A 80 -7.84 3.42 0.37
N ILE A 81 -7.76 3.02 -0.91
CA ILE A 81 -8.64 2.02 -1.53
C ILE A 81 -8.45 0.67 -0.87
N ILE A 82 -7.19 0.27 -0.69
CA ILE A 82 -6.85 -0.91 0.08
C ILE A 82 -6.51 -0.42 1.47
N GLN A 83 -7.49 -0.50 2.35
CA GLN A 83 -7.21 -0.62 3.76
C GLN A 83 -6.62 -2.03 3.90
N CYS A 84 -5.29 -2.15 3.84
CA CYS A 84 -4.66 -3.27 4.52
C CYS A 84 -5.29 -3.23 5.90
N MET A 85 -5.95 -4.31 6.33
CA MET A 85 -6.42 -4.44 7.70
C MET A 85 -5.36 -3.77 8.53
N GLY A 86 -5.73 -2.68 9.22
CA GLY A 86 -4.96 -2.30 10.36
C GLY A 86 -4.95 -3.57 11.17
N TRP A 87 -3.85 -4.32 11.10
CA TRP A 87 -3.37 -4.99 12.28
C TRP A 87 -3.04 -3.78 13.14
N ASP A 88 -4.07 -3.20 13.74
CA ASP A 88 -3.98 -1.99 14.52
C ASP A 88 -2.85 -2.24 15.52
N ALA A 89 -2.18 -1.19 15.99
CA ALA A 89 -1.21 -1.36 17.06
C ALA A 89 -1.83 -2.14 18.26
N GLU A 90 -3.17 -2.13 18.37
CA GLU A 90 -3.97 -2.90 19.31
C GLU A 90 -4.16 -4.40 18.94
N MET A 91 -4.20 -4.76 17.66
CA MET A 91 -4.35 -6.14 17.18
C MET A 91 -3.04 -6.93 17.16
N LEU A 92 -1.90 -6.26 16.95
CA LEU A 92 -0.59 -6.91 16.94
C LEU A 92 -0.29 -7.71 18.23
N PRO A 93 -0.52 -7.16 19.44
CA PRO A 93 -0.36 -7.93 20.68
C PRO A 93 -1.29 -9.15 20.77
N LEU A 94 -2.52 -9.06 20.25
CA LEU A 94 -3.48 -10.17 20.28
C LEU A 94 -3.05 -11.29 19.32
N LEU A 95 -2.51 -10.93 18.17
CA LEU A 95 -2.00 -11.85 17.18
C LEU A 95 -0.72 -12.53 17.67
N GLU A 96 0.18 -11.79 18.32
CA GLU A 96 1.35 -12.38 18.97
C GLU A 96 0.97 -13.36 20.09
N LEU A 97 -0.03 -13.02 20.92
CA LEU A 97 -0.57 -13.93 21.94
C LEU A 97 -1.17 -15.22 21.33
N ALA A 98 -1.73 -15.13 20.13
CA ALA A 98 -2.22 -16.28 19.37
C ALA A 98 -1.12 -17.05 18.62
N GLY A 99 0.15 -16.64 18.75
CA GLY A 99 1.29 -17.24 18.03
C GLY A 99 1.38 -16.85 16.55
N ILE A 100 0.65 -15.80 16.13
CA ILE A 100 0.63 -15.25 14.78
C ILE A 100 1.58 -14.03 14.74
N SER A 101 2.87 -14.30 14.52
CA SER A 101 3.86 -13.23 14.36
C SER A 101 3.65 -12.45 13.05
N SER A 102 4.03 -11.16 13.04
CA SER A 102 4.07 -10.32 11.84
C SER A 102 4.96 -10.87 10.71
N PHE A 103 5.89 -11.78 11.03
CA PHE A 103 6.76 -12.43 10.05
C PHE A 103 6.20 -13.75 9.52
N LEU A 104 5.11 -14.24 10.09
CA LEU A 104 4.46 -15.47 9.66
C LEU A 104 3.77 -15.24 8.32
N ARG A 105 4.04 -16.11 7.34
CA ARG A 105 3.36 -15.99 6.04
C ARG A 105 1.91 -16.47 6.20
N PRO A 106 0.94 -15.93 5.45
CA PRO A 106 -0.46 -16.31 5.59
C PRO A 106 -0.72 -17.82 5.46
N GLN A 107 0.04 -18.51 4.61
CA GLN A 107 -0.07 -19.95 4.42
C GLN A 107 0.45 -20.81 5.59
N ASP A 108 1.21 -20.22 6.51
CA ASP A 108 1.76 -20.90 7.69
C ASP A 108 0.89 -20.69 8.95
N ILE A 109 -0.29 -20.07 8.78
CA ILE A 109 -1.31 -19.91 9.83
C ILE A 109 -2.20 -21.15 9.81
N ASP A 110 -2.09 -21.96 10.86
CA ASP A 110 -2.88 -23.17 11.07
C ASP A 110 -4.19 -22.87 11.81
N THR A 111 -5.07 -23.88 11.87
CA THR A 111 -6.36 -23.80 12.57
C THR A 111 -6.18 -23.50 14.05
N ASP A 112 -5.13 -24.01 14.69
CA ASP A 112 -4.89 -23.86 16.13
C ASP A 112 -4.62 -22.39 16.49
N LYS A 113 -3.81 -21.69 15.70
CA LYS A 113 -3.56 -20.25 15.86
C LYS A 113 -4.81 -19.42 15.64
N ILE A 114 -5.66 -19.79 14.68
CA ILE A 114 -6.93 -19.10 14.44
C ILE A 114 -7.89 -19.30 15.63
N CYS A 115 -7.99 -20.52 16.15
CA CYS A 115 -8.78 -20.82 17.35
C CYS A 115 -8.25 -20.08 18.58
N ALA A 116 -6.94 -20.00 18.75
CA ALA A 116 -6.32 -19.24 19.84
C ALA A 116 -6.68 -17.75 19.76
N LEU A 117 -6.60 -17.17 18.55
CA LEU A 117 -7.02 -15.78 18.32
C LEU A 117 -8.51 -15.57 18.62
N ALA A 118 -9.39 -16.45 18.13
CA ALA A 118 -10.83 -16.37 18.36
C ALA A 118 -11.16 -16.34 19.86
N LYS A 119 -10.53 -17.23 20.64
CA LYS A 119 -10.69 -17.28 22.09
C LYS A 119 -10.23 -15.98 22.78
N ILE A 120 -9.09 -15.44 22.37
CA ILE A 120 -8.57 -14.17 22.90
C ILE A 120 -9.55 -13.01 22.62
N LEU A 121 -10.18 -13.00 21.44
CA LEU A 121 -11.16 -11.98 21.07
C LEU A 121 -12.45 -12.11 21.87
N GLU A 122 -12.95 -13.34 22.06
CA GLU A 122 -14.12 -13.65 22.89
C GLU A 122 -13.89 -13.24 24.35
N ASP A 123 -12.76 -13.65 24.94
CA ASP A 123 -12.40 -13.36 26.33
C ASP A 123 -12.31 -11.85 26.60
N ARG A 124 -11.96 -11.07 25.58
CA ARG A 124 -11.83 -9.61 25.67
C ARG A 124 -13.05 -8.85 25.15
N ASN A 125 -14.11 -9.55 24.75
CA ASN A 125 -15.32 -9.00 24.16
C ASN A 125 -15.06 -8.04 22.98
N ILE A 126 -14.07 -8.37 22.14
CA ILE A 126 -13.67 -7.57 20.99
C ILE A 126 -14.45 -8.07 19.76
N LYS A 127 -15.33 -7.22 19.21
CA LYS A 127 -15.99 -7.50 17.93
C LYS A 127 -15.05 -7.19 16.77
N LEU A 128 -14.94 -8.12 15.82
CA LEU A 128 -14.21 -7.87 14.58
C LEU A 128 -14.95 -6.79 13.76
N PRO A 129 -14.22 -5.87 13.10
CA PRO A 129 -14.81 -4.75 12.35
C PRO A 129 -15.69 -5.19 11.16
N PHE A 130 -15.71 -6.48 10.82
CA PHE A 130 -16.52 -7.06 9.74
C PHE A 130 -17.55 -8.09 10.23
N SER A 131 -17.71 -8.33 11.54
CA SER A 131 -18.82 -9.14 12.03
C SER A 131 -20.11 -8.33 11.87
N LYS A 132 -20.82 -8.53 10.76
CA LYS A 132 -22.22 -8.12 10.70
C LYS A 132 -22.96 -8.92 11.77
N ASP A 133 -23.68 -8.21 12.63
CA ASP A 133 -24.67 -8.82 13.51
C ASP A 133 -25.72 -9.45 12.57
N TYR A 134 -25.67 -10.78 12.43
CA TYR A 134 -26.71 -11.59 11.79
C TYR A 134 -27.55 -12.24 12.87
#